data_AF-A0A2U9R1K8-F1
#
_entry.id   AF-A0A2U9R1K8-F1
#
_cell.length_a   1.000
_cell.length_b   1.000
_cell.length_c   1.000
_cell.angle_alpha   90.00
_cell.angle_beta   90.00
_cell.angle_gamma   90.00
#
_symmetry.space_group_name_H-M   'P 1'
#
loop_
_entity.id
_entity.type
_entity.pdbx_description
1 polymer ?
#
loop_
_entity_poly.entity_id
_entity_poly.type
_entity_poly.pdbx_seq_one_letter_code
_entity_poly.pdbx_strand_id
1 'polypeptide(L)'
;MPHERVFRVFNSVKTFKRGFFTESYLPPVEEFKNAMSTVGSQAMILTASFSGDLDVTKMHGTTLSSVSSLTVYPEPVLQFNIQVPSATSSSIHQNKYLALHILSPSSDSVKLARNFSLGSRFINMQMNSDNTNAERKHTTPFERIDKQEWELFEDVIQNDRPDSFHLDPKLHLPVLTKNSERILICEKYKVFQIYNHEIWTCKVKDILINVHEDHKTGGLLYFNRNFHFVGNPLVDPNTKKD
;
A
#
# COMPACT_ATOMS: atom_id res chain seq x y z
N MET A 1 -6.01 44.27 25.82
CA MET A 1 -4.67 44.40 25.21
C MET A 1 -4.36 43.10 24.49
N PRO A 2 -4.29 43.07 23.15
CA PRO A 2 -4.04 41.84 22.42
C PRO A 2 -2.53 41.60 22.31
N HIS A 3 -2.10 40.40 22.64
CA HIS A 3 -0.72 39.93 22.47
C HIS A 3 -0.45 39.69 20.98
N GLU A 4 0.37 40.54 20.37
CA GLU A 4 0.96 40.30 19.05
C GLU A 4 1.79 39.00 19.07
N ARG A 5 1.38 37.99 18.28
CA ARG A 5 2.26 36.88 17.93
C ARG A 5 3.27 37.39 16.92
N VAL A 6 4.47 37.66 17.39
CA VAL A 6 5.64 37.93 16.56
C VAL A 6 5.94 36.69 15.72
N PHE A 7 5.64 36.74 14.42
CA PHE A 7 6.16 35.81 13.43
C PHE A 7 7.67 36.01 13.32
N ARG A 8 8.46 35.20 14.02
CA ARG A 8 9.90 35.11 13.76
C ARG A 8 10.11 34.41 12.42
N VAL A 9 10.32 35.19 11.36
CA VAL A 9 10.90 34.70 10.11
C VAL A 9 12.38 34.40 10.39
N PHE A 10 12.69 33.14 10.71
CA PHE A 10 14.07 32.68 10.73
C PHE A 10 14.53 32.48 9.28
N ASN A 11 15.20 33.47 8.71
CA ASN A 11 16.09 33.26 7.56
C ASN A 11 17.34 32.51 8.03
N SER A 12 17.16 31.23 8.34
CA SER A 12 18.29 30.31 8.51
C SER A 12 18.79 29.92 7.12
N VAL A 13 20.02 30.30 6.79
CA VAL A 13 20.70 29.77 5.61
C VAL A 13 20.72 28.25 5.75
N LYS A 14 19.96 27.56 4.90
CA LYS A 14 19.93 26.09 4.88
C LYS A 14 21.30 25.59 4.44
N THR A 15 22.12 25.18 5.39
CA THR A 15 23.41 24.54 5.10
C THR A 15 23.14 23.07 4.81
N PHE A 16 23.41 22.61 3.60
CA PHE A 16 23.30 21.20 3.23
C PHE A 16 24.65 20.51 3.42
N LYS A 17 24.65 19.34 4.08
CA LYS A 17 25.83 18.48 4.22
C LYS A 17 25.75 17.35 3.19
N ARG A 18 26.87 17.02 2.53
CA ARG A 18 26.94 15.79 1.72
C ARG A 18 26.83 14.57 2.63
N GLY A 19 26.01 13.60 2.24
CA GLY A 19 26.01 12.27 2.87
C GLY A 19 27.37 11.61 2.74
N PHE A 20 27.68 10.66 3.63
CA PHE A 20 28.90 9.88 3.50
C PHE A 20 28.78 8.96 2.28
N PHE A 21 29.87 8.74 1.54
CA PHE A 21 29.91 7.71 0.50
C PHE A 21 30.79 6.58 1.01
N THR A 22 30.36 5.34 0.79
CA THR A 22 31.17 4.15 1.06
C THR A 22 32.28 4.02 0.01
N GLU A 23 33.28 3.16 0.23
CA GLU A 23 34.35 2.88 -0.75
C GLU A 23 33.81 2.41 -2.12
N SER A 24 32.57 1.91 -2.16
CA SER A 24 31.87 1.53 -3.38
C SER A 24 31.14 2.69 -4.09
N TYR A 25 31.34 3.93 -3.66
CA TYR A 25 30.66 5.14 -4.17
C TYR A 25 29.12 5.12 -4.02
N LEU A 26 28.60 4.21 -3.19
CA LEU A 26 27.18 4.14 -2.86
C LEU A 26 26.90 4.86 -1.53
N PRO A 27 25.72 5.49 -1.39
CA PRO A 27 25.29 6.02 -0.10
C PRO A 27 25.08 4.86 0.90
N PRO A 28 25.40 5.06 2.19
CA PRO A 28 25.07 4.12 3.25
C PRO A 28 23.57 3.80 3.26
N VAL A 29 23.23 2.52 3.43
CA VAL A 29 21.83 2.04 3.38
C VAL A 29 20.93 2.78 4.36
N GLU A 30 21.40 3.04 5.58
CA GLU A 30 20.60 3.75 6.58
C GLU A 30 20.41 5.24 6.24
N GLU A 31 21.38 5.89 5.60
CA GLU A 31 21.21 7.26 5.08
C GLU A 31 20.16 7.28 3.97
N PHE A 32 20.22 6.32 3.05
CA PHE A 32 19.22 6.18 1.99
C PHE A 32 17.81 5.94 2.57
N LYS A 33 17.65 5.01 3.51
CA LYS A 33 16.36 4.75 4.17
C LYS A 33 15.82 5.97 4.92
N ASN A 34 16.70 6.70 5.61
CA ASN A 34 16.32 7.92 6.32
C ASN A 34 15.88 9.01 5.34
N ALA A 35 16.61 9.20 4.23
CA ALA A 35 16.21 10.10 3.16
C ALA A 35 14.85 9.70 2.59
N MET A 36 14.63 8.42 2.29
CA MET A 36 13.34 7.94 1.79
C MET A 36 12.20 8.09 2.80
N SER A 37 12.47 8.01 4.11
CA SER A 37 11.43 8.25 5.15
C SER A 37 10.94 9.70 5.24
N THR A 38 11.61 10.63 4.54
CA THR A 38 11.13 12.02 4.40
C THR A 38 9.97 12.13 3.40
N VAL A 39 9.77 11.14 2.54
CA VAL A 39 8.67 11.10 1.59
C VAL A 39 7.41 10.59 2.30
N GLY A 40 6.41 11.45 2.46
CA GLY A 40 5.07 11.03 2.89
C GLY A 40 4.38 10.27 1.77
N SER A 41 3.96 9.04 2.04
CA SER A 41 3.29 8.17 1.06
C SER A 41 2.06 7.53 1.68
N GLN A 42 1.03 7.27 0.88
CA GLN A 42 -0.14 6.55 1.37
C GLN A 42 0.22 5.08 1.66
N ALA A 43 -0.13 4.59 2.84
CA ALA A 43 -0.09 3.18 3.17
C ALA A 43 -1.39 2.52 2.68
N MET A 44 -1.25 1.67 1.67
CA MET A 44 -2.34 0.84 1.16
C MET A 44 -2.10 -0.62 1.55
N ILE A 45 -3.16 -1.43 1.56
CA ILE A 45 -3.03 -2.89 1.60
C ILE A 45 -3.33 -3.45 0.23
N LEU A 46 -2.43 -4.29 -0.28
CA LEU A 46 -2.67 -5.14 -1.43
C LEU A 46 -3.18 -6.49 -0.95
N THR A 47 -4.22 -7.02 -1.58
CA THR A 47 -4.61 -8.44 -1.46
C THR A 47 -4.56 -9.09 -2.83
N ALA A 48 -4.22 -10.38 -2.85
CA ALA A 48 -4.10 -11.15 -4.09
C ALA A 48 -5.28 -12.10 -4.24
N SER A 49 -5.71 -12.30 -5.50
CA SER A 49 -6.64 -13.37 -5.83
C SER A 49 -6.00 -14.75 -5.68
N PHE A 50 -6.83 -15.76 -5.45
CA PHE A 50 -6.47 -17.17 -5.39
C PHE A 50 -7.53 -18.03 -6.10
N SER A 51 -7.19 -19.29 -6.40
CA SER A 51 -8.08 -20.22 -7.10
C SER A 51 -8.43 -21.45 -6.25
N GLY A 52 -9.56 -22.10 -6.58
CA GLY A 52 -10.00 -23.34 -5.95
C GLY A 52 -10.76 -23.08 -4.64
N ASP A 53 -10.82 -24.09 -3.77
CA ASP A 53 -11.66 -24.01 -2.57
C ASP A 53 -11.32 -22.81 -1.67
N LEU A 54 -12.38 -22.19 -1.15
CA LEU A 54 -12.32 -21.07 -0.21
C LEU A 54 -11.58 -21.48 1.06
N ASP A 55 -10.34 -21.00 1.16
CA ASP A 55 -9.42 -21.34 2.24
C ASP A 55 -8.62 -20.08 2.63
N VAL A 56 -8.78 -19.64 3.88
CA VAL A 56 -8.12 -18.45 4.44
C VAL A 56 -6.60 -18.56 4.37
N THR A 57 -6.04 -19.77 4.40
CA THR A 57 -4.59 -19.97 4.32
C THR A 57 -4.01 -19.58 2.96
N LYS A 58 -4.84 -19.56 1.90
CA LYS A 58 -4.48 -19.13 0.54
C LYS A 58 -4.65 -17.63 0.33
N MET A 59 -5.26 -16.92 1.29
CA MET A 59 -5.46 -15.49 1.20
C MET A 59 -4.17 -14.76 1.57
N HIS A 60 -3.61 -14.08 0.58
CA HIS A 60 -2.37 -13.36 0.73
C HIS A 60 -2.57 -11.87 0.51
N GLY A 61 -1.75 -11.07 1.19
CA GLY A 61 -1.75 -9.63 1.05
C GLY A 61 -0.51 -9.03 1.68
N THR A 62 -0.24 -7.78 1.34
CA THR A 62 0.88 -7.04 1.93
C THR A 62 0.60 -5.55 1.96
N THR A 63 1.15 -4.85 2.96
CA THR A 63 1.09 -3.39 3.02
C THR A 63 2.13 -2.78 2.10
N LEU A 64 1.72 -1.79 1.32
CA LEU A 64 2.55 -1.06 0.37
C LEU A 64 2.52 0.43 0.67
N SER A 65 3.66 1.08 0.45
CA SER A 65 3.76 2.55 0.39
C SER A 65 4.37 3.04 -0.93
N SER A 66 4.56 2.12 -1.88
CA SER A 66 5.16 2.38 -3.20
C SER A 66 4.13 2.62 -4.31
N VAL A 67 2.84 2.65 -3.98
CA VAL A 67 1.77 2.77 -4.98
C VAL A 67 1.80 4.16 -5.61
N SER A 68 1.73 4.20 -6.94
CA SER A 68 1.67 5.43 -7.71
C SER A 68 0.78 5.27 -8.94
N SER A 69 0.02 6.31 -9.28
CA SER A 69 -0.70 6.38 -10.55
C SER A 69 0.30 6.47 -11.71
N LEU A 70 0.11 5.67 -12.76
CA LEU A 70 1.02 5.61 -13.91
C LEU A 70 0.43 6.21 -15.18
N THR A 71 -0.81 5.89 -15.51
CA THR A 71 -1.44 6.32 -16.77
C THR A 71 -2.94 6.44 -16.61
N VAL A 72 -3.56 7.44 -17.24
CA VAL A 72 -5.02 7.61 -17.29
C VAL A 72 -5.58 7.26 -18.67
N TYR A 73 -4.83 7.52 -19.74
CA TYR A 73 -5.21 7.24 -21.14
C TYR A 73 -4.07 6.44 -21.84
N PRO A 74 -4.35 5.36 -22.58
CA PRO A 74 -5.67 4.89 -23.02
C PRO A 74 -6.47 4.10 -21.97
N GLU A 75 -5.82 3.58 -20.93
CA GLU A 75 -6.45 2.86 -19.83
C GLU A 75 -5.86 3.31 -18.49
N PRO A 76 -6.63 3.27 -17.38
CA PRO A 76 -6.13 3.59 -16.06
C PRO A 76 -5.15 2.49 -15.58
N VAL A 77 -3.90 2.88 -15.35
CA VAL A 77 -2.82 2.01 -14.88
C VAL A 77 -2.16 2.62 -13.66
N LEU A 78 -1.86 1.78 -12.67
CA LEU A 78 -1.05 2.11 -11.51
C LEU A 78 0.20 1.23 -11.44
N GLN A 79 1.16 1.61 -10.61
CA GLN A 79 2.34 0.82 -10.31
C GLN A 79 2.62 0.71 -8.82
N PHE A 80 3.35 -0.33 -8.43
CA PHE A 80 3.89 -0.53 -7.08
C PHE A 80 5.03 -1.55 -7.10
N ASN A 81 5.68 -1.73 -5.95
CA ASN A 81 6.87 -2.57 -5.82
C ASN A 81 6.64 -3.64 -4.75
N ILE A 82 7.00 -4.90 -5.02
CA ILE A 82 6.96 -6.00 -4.05
C ILE A 82 8.38 -6.58 -3.90
N GLN A 83 8.86 -6.73 -2.67
CA GLN A 83 10.10 -7.47 -2.39
C GLN A 83 9.86 -8.97 -2.61
N VAL A 84 10.78 -9.66 -3.30
CA VAL A 84 10.74 -11.11 -3.50
C VAL A 84 11.78 -11.84 -2.65
N PRO A 85 11.53 -13.09 -2.22
CA PRO A 85 10.34 -13.90 -2.49
C PRO A 85 9.10 -13.41 -1.72
N SER A 86 7.90 -13.50 -2.32
CA SER A 86 6.66 -13.06 -1.69
C SER A 86 5.49 -13.97 -2.08
N ALA A 87 4.76 -14.48 -1.07
CA ALA A 87 3.55 -15.27 -1.26
C ALA A 87 2.51 -14.50 -2.09
N THR A 88 2.36 -13.22 -1.77
CA THR A 88 1.45 -12.30 -2.45
C THR A 88 1.85 -12.12 -3.91
N SER A 89 3.14 -11.90 -4.21
CA SER A 89 3.64 -11.84 -5.59
C SER A 89 3.34 -13.14 -6.36
N SER A 90 3.67 -14.30 -5.78
CA SER A 90 3.39 -15.62 -6.38
C SER A 90 1.91 -15.81 -6.72
N SER A 91 1.01 -15.42 -5.80
CA SER A 91 -0.43 -15.51 -5.99
C SER A 91 -0.92 -14.64 -7.15
N ILE A 92 -0.43 -13.41 -7.27
CA ILE A 92 -0.79 -12.51 -8.38
C ILE A 92 -0.17 -13.01 -9.70
N HIS A 93 1.03 -13.59 -9.68
CA HIS A 93 1.61 -14.20 -10.88
C HIS A 93 0.73 -15.32 -11.44
N GLN A 94 0.13 -16.13 -10.57
CA GLN A 94 -0.73 -17.25 -10.92
C GLN A 94 -2.13 -16.80 -11.34
N ASN A 95 -2.75 -15.91 -10.56
CA ASN A 95 -4.18 -15.60 -10.67
C ASN A 95 -4.48 -14.24 -11.32
N LYS A 96 -3.45 -13.41 -11.57
CA LYS A 96 -3.47 -12.11 -12.27
C LYS A 96 -4.22 -10.98 -11.58
N TYR A 97 -5.20 -11.24 -10.71
CA TYR A 97 -6.01 -10.20 -10.09
C TYR A 97 -5.57 -9.88 -8.66
N LEU A 98 -5.78 -8.63 -8.27
CA LEU A 98 -5.46 -8.09 -6.95
C LEU A 98 -6.39 -6.93 -6.61
N ALA A 99 -6.47 -6.59 -5.32
CA ALA A 99 -7.16 -5.39 -4.85
C ALA A 99 -6.21 -4.49 -4.06
N LEU A 100 -6.29 -3.18 -4.30
CA LEU A 100 -5.57 -2.16 -3.53
C LEU A 100 -6.55 -1.37 -2.68
N HIS A 101 -6.31 -1.36 -1.37
CA HIS A 101 -7.19 -0.81 -0.37
C HIS A 101 -6.65 0.54 0.09
N ILE A 102 -7.38 1.61 -0.20
CA ILE A 102 -7.15 2.93 0.35
C ILE A 102 -7.83 2.97 1.72
N LEU A 103 -7.04 2.86 2.78
CA LEU A 103 -7.54 2.73 4.14
C LEU A 103 -7.94 4.08 4.74
N SER A 104 -9.03 4.11 5.51
CA SER A 104 -9.39 5.27 6.31
C SER A 104 -8.34 5.49 7.43
N PRO A 105 -8.02 6.73 7.84
CA PRO A 105 -6.95 7.02 8.80
C PRO A 105 -7.40 6.76 10.24
N SER A 106 -7.55 5.47 10.60
CA SER A 106 -8.01 5.01 11.91
C SER A 106 -6.97 4.15 12.63
N SER A 107 -7.14 3.98 13.94
CA SER A 107 -6.33 3.04 14.73
C SER A 107 -6.46 1.60 14.25
N ASP A 108 -7.61 1.21 13.71
CA ASP A 108 -7.83 -0.14 13.18
C ASP A 108 -7.13 -0.33 11.84
N SER A 109 -7.13 0.68 10.96
CA SER A 109 -6.30 0.69 9.75
C SER A 109 -4.81 0.60 10.06
N VAL A 110 -4.34 1.23 11.14
CA VAL A 110 -2.95 1.06 11.62
C VAL A 110 -2.66 -0.38 12.03
N LYS A 111 -3.58 -1.06 12.74
CA LYS A 111 -3.42 -2.48 13.12
C LYS A 111 -3.39 -3.37 11.88
N LEU A 112 -4.31 -3.16 10.93
CA LEU A 112 -4.35 -3.88 9.66
C LEU A 112 -3.05 -3.69 8.88
N ALA A 113 -2.63 -2.44 8.65
CA ALA A 113 -1.41 -2.13 7.92
C ALA A 113 -0.17 -2.76 8.57
N ARG A 114 -0.10 -2.82 9.90
CA ARG A 114 0.98 -3.51 10.61
C ARG A 114 0.92 -5.02 10.41
N ASN A 115 -0.26 -5.64 10.53
CA ASN A 115 -0.44 -7.07 10.33
C ASN A 115 0.01 -7.51 8.92
N PHE A 116 -0.41 -6.78 7.89
CA PHE A 116 -0.06 -7.05 6.50
C PHE A 116 1.40 -6.66 6.13
N SER A 117 2.13 -5.97 7.00
CA SER A 117 3.57 -5.66 6.80
C SER A 117 4.53 -6.73 7.35
N LEU A 118 4.03 -7.74 8.07
CA LEU A 118 4.89 -8.69 8.78
C LEU A 118 5.72 -9.60 7.85
N GLY A 119 5.27 -9.82 6.60
CA GLY A 119 5.96 -10.67 5.62
C GLY A 119 7.39 -10.26 5.34
N SER A 120 7.63 -8.96 5.18
CA SER A 120 8.98 -8.43 4.95
C SER A 120 9.92 -8.66 6.15
N ARG A 121 9.38 -8.78 7.38
CA ARG A 121 10.21 -9.03 8.58
C ARG A 121 10.72 -10.48 8.62
N PHE A 122 9.91 -11.44 8.19
CA PHE A 122 10.31 -12.84 8.15
C PHE A 122 11.40 -13.11 7.11
N ILE A 123 11.32 -12.47 5.93
CA ILE A 123 12.35 -12.58 4.87
C ILE A 123 13.71 -12.09 5.39
N ASN A 124 13.74 -10.92 6.05
CA ASN A 124 14.99 -10.36 6.58
C ASN A 124 15.58 -11.18 7.73
N MET A 125 14.75 -11.90 8.51
CA MET A 125 15.24 -12.81 9.55
C MET A 125 15.81 -14.11 8.96
N GLN A 126 15.15 -14.69 7.96
CA GLN A 126 15.64 -15.92 7.29
C GLN A 126 16.95 -15.71 6.54
N MET A 127 17.16 -14.56 5.90
CA MET A 127 18.45 -14.26 5.25
C MET A 127 19.62 -14.16 6.24
N ASN A 128 19.35 -13.93 7.53
CA ASN A 128 20.36 -13.85 8.58
C ASN A 128 20.54 -15.18 9.34
N SER A 129 19.76 -16.22 9.03
CA SER A 129 19.86 -17.53 9.67
C SER A 129 20.33 -18.59 8.67
N ASP A 130 21.50 -19.18 8.89
CA ASP A 130 22.05 -20.30 8.09
C ASP A 130 21.26 -21.62 8.19
N ASN A 131 20.05 -21.60 8.77
CA ASN A 131 19.22 -22.79 8.94
C ASN A 131 18.40 -23.07 7.67
N THR A 132 18.95 -23.93 6.82
CA THR A 132 18.37 -24.41 5.55
C THR A 132 17.09 -25.25 5.69
N ASN A 133 16.66 -25.55 6.92
CA ASN A 133 15.52 -26.44 7.22
C ASN A 133 14.30 -25.76 7.88
N ALA A 134 14.29 -24.43 7.99
CA ALA A 134 13.09 -23.73 8.44
C ALA A 134 12.05 -23.77 7.30
N GLU A 135 10.97 -24.54 7.48
CA GLU A 135 9.78 -24.49 6.61
C GLU A 135 9.46 -23.02 6.31
N ARG A 136 9.36 -22.67 5.02
CA ARG A 136 8.98 -21.32 4.57
C ARG A 136 7.55 -21.06 5.04
N LYS A 137 7.39 -20.58 6.28
CA LYS A 137 6.09 -20.22 6.82
C LYS A 137 5.68 -18.91 6.15
N HIS A 138 4.86 -19.04 5.12
CA HIS A 138 4.31 -17.89 4.39
C HIS A 138 3.48 -17.06 5.37
N THR A 139 3.40 -15.75 5.16
CA THR A 139 2.54 -14.94 6.01
C THR A 139 1.08 -15.17 5.67
N THR A 140 0.30 -15.42 6.71
CA THR A 140 -1.15 -15.62 6.69
C THR A 140 -1.85 -14.43 7.36
N PRO A 141 -1.83 -13.23 6.74
CA PRO A 141 -2.38 -12.04 7.38
C PRO A 141 -3.88 -12.18 7.68
N PHE A 142 -4.62 -12.92 6.86
CA PHE A 142 -6.05 -13.15 7.02
C PHE A 142 -6.44 -14.06 8.20
N GLU A 143 -5.54 -14.94 8.66
CA GLU A 143 -5.78 -15.74 9.88
C GLU A 143 -5.76 -14.89 11.16
N ARG A 144 -5.25 -13.66 11.08
CA ARG A 144 -5.01 -12.77 12.23
C ARG A 144 -5.97 -11.58 12.28
N ILE A 145 -7.00 -11.59 11.44
CA ILE A 145 -8.05 -10.58 11.41
C ILE A 145 -9.41 -11.25 11.50
N ASP A 146 -10.38 -10.54 12.03
CA ASP A 146 -11.74 -11.06 12.17
C ASP A 146 -12.41 -11.21 10.80
N LYS A 147 -13.33 -12.17 10.69
CA LYS A 147 -14.06 -12.42 9.44
C LYS A 147 -14.85 -11.20 8.96
N GLN A 148 -15.29 -10.31 9.86
CA GLN A 148 -16.00 -9.08 9.48
C GLN A 148 -15.09 -8.00 8.87
N GLU A 149 -13.76 -8.17 8.91
CA GLU A 149 -12.82 -7.24 8.27
C GLU A 149 -12.73 -7.46 6.76
N TRP A 150 -13.19 -8.60 6.24
CA TRP A 150 -13.05 -8.95 4.84
C TRP A 150 -14.24 -9.71 4.25
N GLU A 151 -14.49 -9.44 2.98
CA GLU A 151 -15.49 -10.10 2.15
C GLU A 151 -14.82 -10.55 0.85
N LEU A 152 -15.51 -11.36 0.04
CA LEU A 152 -15.02 -11.67 -1.30
C LEU A 152 -15.56 -10.63 -2.28
N PHE A 153 -14.76 -10.24 -3.26
CA PHE A 153 -15.13 -9.24 -4.26
C PHE A 153 -16.44 -9.59 -4.96
N GLU A 154 -16.61 -10.86 -5.33
CA GLU A 154 -17.81 -11.39 -5.96
C GLU A 154 -19.08 -11.26 -5.10
N ASP A 155 -18.95 -11.18 -3.77
CA ASP A 155 -20.09 -11.07 -2.84
C ASP A 155 -20.50 -9.61 -2.56
N VAL A 156 -19.62 -8.64 -2.84
CA VAL A 156 -19.85 -7.21 -2.50
C VAL A 156 -20.43 -6.39 -3.65
N ILE A 157 -20.58 -6.98 -4.84
CA ILE A 157 -21.13 -6.31 -6.03
C ILE A 157 -22.65 -6.20 -5.88
N GLN A 158 -23.12 -5.11 -5.27
CA GLN A 158 -24.57 -4.86 -5.06
C GLN A 158 -25.25 -4.14 -6.24
N ASN A 159 -24.47 -3.43 -7.06
CA ASN A 159 -24.97 -2.64 -8.20
C ASN A 159 -24.46 -3.23 -9.51
N ASP A 160 -24.81 -4.49 -9.75
CA ASP A 160 -24.36 -5.19 -10.94
C ASP A 160 -24.89 -4.51 -12.21
N ARG A 161 -23.99 -3.96 -13.02
CA ARG A 161 -24.30 -3.35 -14.31
C ARG A 161 -23.86 -4.32 -15.39
N PRO A 162 -24.49 -4.32 -16.57
CA PRO A 162 -24.10 -5.21 -17.66
C PRO A 162 -22.63 -5.09 -18.10
N ASP A 163 -21.98 -3.95 -17.82
CA ASP A 163 -20.59 -3.65 -18.10
C ASP A 163 -19.66 -3.79 -16.88
N SER A 164 -20.17 -4.27 -15.75
CA SER A 164 -19.38 -4.54 -14.56
C SER A 164 -18.28 -5.55 -14.83
N PHE A 165 -17.14 -5.34 -14.18
CA PHE A 165 -16.05 -6.29 -14.22
C PHE A 165 -16.34 -7.47 -13.29
N HIS A 166 -16.24 -8.68 -13.82
CA HIS A 166 -16.33 -9.92 -13.04
C HIS A 166 -15.04 -10.70 -13.12
N LEU A 167 -14.68 -11.37 -12.01
CA LEU A 167 -13.61 -12.33 -11.99
C LEU A 167 -14.00 -13.61 -12.74
N ASP A 168 -12.99 -14.39 -13.14
CA ASP A 168 -13.23 -15.79 -13.51
C ASP A 168 -13.92 -16.50 -12.33
N PRO A 169 -15.02 -17.25 -12.54
CA PRO A 169 -15.76 -17.93 -11.47
C PRO A 169 -14.94 -18.90 -10.60
N LYS A 170 -13.73 -19.28 -11.05
CA LYS A 170 -12.80 -20.14 -10.29
C LYS A 170 -11.86 -19.36 -9.37
N LEU A 171 -11.90 -18.03 -9.45
CA LEU A 171 -11.06 -17.14 -8.68
C LEU A 171 -11.86 -16.45 -7.58
N HIS A 172 -11.19 -16.27 -6.46
CA HIS A 172 -11.69 -15.53 -5.31
C HIS A 172 -10.75 -14.36 -5.05
N LEU A 173 -11.29 -13.18 -4.74
CA LEU A 173 -10.49 -12.02 -4.39
C LEU A 173 -10.96 -11.44 -3.05
N PRO A 174 -10.19 -11.66 -1.96
CA PRO A 174 -10.57 -11.10 -0.67
C PRO A 174 -10.35 -9.58 -0.65
N VAL A 175 -11.36 -8.84 -0.21
CA VAL A 175 -11.35 -7.38 -0.10
C VAL A 175 -11.62 -6.94 1.34
N LEU A 176 -10.92 -5.90 1.80
CA LEU A 176 -11.05 -5.36 3.15
C LEU A 176 -12.11 -4.26 3.17
N THR A 177 -13.37 -4.59 3.45
CA THR A 177 -14.50 -3.66 3.26
C THR A 177 -14.66 -2.64 4.39
N LYS A 178 -14.42 -3.05 5.63
CA LYS A 178 -14.76 -2.25 6.83
C LYS A 178 -13.94 -0.97 7.00
N ASN A 179 -12.64 -1.02 6.71
CA ASN A 179 -11.67 0.07 6.98
C ASN A 179 -11.14 0.71 5.69
N SER A 180 -11.75 0.42 4.54
CA SER A 180 -11.35 1.00 3.25
C SER A 180 -12.32 2.09 2.82
N GLU A 181 -11.77 3.23 2.43
CA GLU A 181 -12.54 4.30 1.79
C GLU A 181 -12.87 3.88 0.36
N ARG A 182 -11.87 3.36 -0.34
CA ARG A 182 -11.93 2.97 -1.75
C ARG A 182 -11.11 1.71 -1.97
N ILE A 183 -11.57 0.84 -2.86
CA ILE A 183 -10.86 -0.39 -3.23
C ILE A 183 -10.70 -0.44 -4.74
N LEU A 184 -9.47 -0.48 -5.23
CA LEU A 184 -9.17 -0.59 -6.66
C LEU A 184 -9.00 -2.05 -7.02
N ILE A 185 -9.90 -2.59 -7.84
CA ILE A 185 -9.80 -3.94 -8.37
C ILE A 185 -8.93 -3.88 -9.62
N CYS A 186 -7.85 -4.64 -9.62
CA CYS A 186 -6.79 -4.51 -10.61
C CYS A 186 -6.45 -5.84 -11.26
N GLU A 187 -6.07 -5.76 -12.53
CA GLU A 187 -5.50 -6.86 -13.31
C GLU A 187 -4.03 -6.59 -13.57
N LYS A 188 -3.17 -7.58 -13.30
CA LYS A 188 -1.75 -7.58 -13.64
C LYS A 188 -1.56 -7.24 -15.12
N TYR A 189 -0.71 -6.26 -15.41
CA TYR A 189 -0.35 -5.89 -16.78
C TYR A 189 1.08 -6.27 -17.14
N LYS A 190 2.08 -5.64 -16.52
CA LYS A 190 3.51 -5.95 -16.72
C LYS A 190 4.24 -6.00 -15.40
N VAL A 191 5.25 -6.87 -15.32
CA VAL A 191 6.12 -7.03 -14.16
C VAL A 191 7.56 -7.09 -14.64
N PHE A 192 8.45 -6.39 -13.96
CA PHE A 192 9.88 -6.45 -14.22
C PHE A 192 10.64 -6.51 -12.91
N GLN A 193 11.63 -7.40 -12.85
CA GLN A 193 12.44 -7.61 -11.66
C GLN A 193 13.67 -6.70 -11.67
N ILE A 194 13.90 -6.02 -10.56
CA ILE A 194 15.07 -5.20 -10.27
C ILE A 194 15.68 -5.70 -8.96
N TYR A 195 16.79 -6.42 -9.05
CA TYR A 195 17.44 -7.10 -7.93
C TYR A 195 16.46 -8.00 -7.16
N ASN A 196 16.20 -7.68 -5.89
CA ASN A 196 15.30 -8.40 -4.99
C ASN A 196 13.88 -7.81 -4.92
N HIS A 197 13.52 -6.94 -5.86
CA HIS A 197 12.18 -6.37 -5.97
C HIS A 197 11.60 -6.61 -7.36
N GLU A 198 10.29 -6.73 -7.44
CA GLU A 198 9.54 -6.64 -8.67
C GLU A 198 8.79 -5.32 -8.69
N ILE A 199 8.84 -4.63 -9.83
CA ILE A 199 7.97 -3.50 -10.11
C ILE A 199 6.81 -4.01 -10.95
N TRP A 200 5.62 -3.74 -10.45
CA TRP A 200 4.35 -4.18 -10.98
C TRP A 200 3.61 -3.01 -11.59
N THR A 201 2.99 -3.24 -12.74
CA THR A 201 2.01 -2.34 -13.34
C THR A 201 0.70 -3.10 -13.49
N CYS A 202 -0.40 -2.47 -13.13
CA CYS A 202 -1.72 -3.10 -13.11
C CYS A 202 -2.77 -2.17 -13.69
N LYS A 203 -3.67 -2.71 -14.52
CA LYS A 203 -4.83 -2.01 -15.03
C LYS A 203 -5.92 -1.97 -13.96
N VAL A 204 -6.49 -0.80 -13.71
CA VAL A 204 -7.66 -0.68 -12.83
C VAL A 204 -8.89 -1.12 -13.62
N LYS A 205 -9.58 -2.16 -13.15
CA LYS A 205 -10.75 -2.75 -13.79
C LYS A 205 -12.05 -2.26 -13.16
N ASP A 206 -12.04 -2.03 -11.85
CA ASP A 206 -13.18 -1.52 -11.10
C ASP A 206 -12.73 -0.73 -9.86
N ILE A 207 -13.64 0.09 -9.32
CA ILE A 207 -13.42 0.90 -8.13
C ILE A 207 -14.64 0.77 -7.20
N LEU A 208 -14.44 0.10 -6.07
CA LEU A 208 -15.44 0.06 -5.01
C LEU A 208 -15.34 1.33 -4.16
N ILE A 209 -16.50 1.92 -3.88
CA ILE A 209 -16.64 3.15 -3.10
C ILE A 209 -17.43 2.84 -1.84
N ASN A 210 -16.85 3.08 -0.66
CA ASN A 210 -17.58 2.99 0.60
C ASN A 210 -18.61 4.13 0.67
N VAL A 211 -19.89 3.75 0.64
CA VAL A 211 -21.04 4.68 0.63
C VAL A 211 -21.25 5.43 1.94
N HIS A 212 -20.61 4.98 3.02
CA HIS A 212 -20.64 5.67 4.31
C HIS A 212 -19.51 6.69 4.47
N GLU A 213 -18.59 6.75 3.50
CA GLU A 213 -17.44 7.66 3.49
C GLU A 213 -17.50 8.62 2.28
N ASP A 214 -18.29 9.69 2.47
CA ASP A 214 -18.50 10.74 1.49
C ASP A 214 -17.31 11.71 1.35
N HIS A 215 -16.36 11.67 2.29
CA HIS A 215 -15.26 12.62 2.36
C HIS A 215 -13.92 11.94 2.11
N LYS A 216 -13.10 12.52 1.23
CA LYS A 216 -11.71 12.07 1.02
C LYS A 216 -10.86 12.51 2.21
N THR A 217 -10.33 11.56 2.96
CA THR A 217 -9.45 11.88 4.11
C THR A 217 -7.97 11.97 3.70
N GLY A 218 -7.65 11.53 2.49
CA GLY A 218 -6.27 11.28 2.04
C GLY A 218 -5.75 9.89 2.43
N GLY A 219 -6.58 9.09 3.11
CA GLY A 219 -6.25 7.75 3.59
C GLY A 219 -5.15 7.72 4.66
N LEU A 220 -4.73 6.51 5.02
CA LEU A 220 -3.66 6.30 5.99
C LEU A 220 -2.30 6.73 5.42
N LEU A 221 -1.70 7.79 5.99
CA LEU A 221 -0.40 8.29 5.55
C LEU A 221 0.74 7.60 6.32
N TYR A 222 1.81 7.22 5.63
CA TYR A 222 3.06 6.74 6.23
C TYR A 222 4.18 7.76 5.98
N PHE A 223 4.74 8.30 7.06
CA PHE A 223 5.78 9.31 7.03
C PHE A 223 6.68 9.18 8.25
N ASN A 224 7.99 9.29 8.07
CA ASN A 224 9.00 9.17 9.13
C ASN A 224 8.74 7.95 10.03
N ARG A 225 8.55 6.79 9.38
CA ARG A 225 8.32 5.47 10.00
C ARG A 225 7.07 5.39 10.91
N ASN A 226 6.15 6.34 10.81
CA ASN A 226 4.93 6.41 11.60
C ASN A 226 3.69 6.59 10.70
N PHE A 227 2.52 6.26 11.24
CA PHE A 227 1.24 6.49 10.57
C PHE A 227 0.65 7.83 11.00
N HIS A 228 0.05 8.54 10.04
CA HIS A 228 -0.52 9.87 10.21
C HIS A 228 -1.82 9.99 9.41
N PHE A 229 -2.55 11.06 9.66
CA PHE A 229 -3.66 11.53 8.82
C PHE A 229 -3.21 12.78 8.05
N VAL A 230 -3.91 13.13 6.97
CA VAL A 230 -3.65 14.38 6.25
C VAL A 230 -4.13 15.56 7.09
N GLY A 231 -3.24 16.52 7.34
CA GLY A 231 -3.55 17.74 8.08
C GLY A 231 -4.32 18.77 7.26
N ASN A 232 -4.44 19.97 7.80
CA ASN A 232 -5.10 21.07 7.09
C ASN A 232 -4.35 21.45 5.80
N PRO A 233 -5.07 21.89 4.75
CA PRO A 233 -4.45 22.45 3.55
C PRO A 233 -3.53 23.62 3.89
N LEU A 234 -2.40 23.70 3.19
CA LEU A 234 -1.56 24.87 3.23
C LEU A 234 -2.23 25.97 2.40
N VAL A 235 -2.38 27.16 3.00
CA VAL A 235 -2.97 28.34 2.34
C VAL A 235 -1.84 29.34 2.11
N ASP A 236 -1.69 29.80 0.87
CA ASP A 236 -0.85 30.98 0.61
C ASP A 236 -1.62 32.21 1.10
N PRO A 237 -1.10 32.94 2.11
CA PRO A 237 -1.78 34.10 2.69
C PRO A 237 -2.01 35.25 1.70
N ASN A 238 -1.37 35.25 0.53
CA ASN A 238 -1.52 36.29 -0.49
C ASN A 238 -2.56 35.95 -1.55
N THR A 239 -3.08 34.73 -1.56
CA THR A 239 -4.18 34.34 -2.46
C THR A 239 -5.46 34.99 -1.96
N LYS A 240 -5.97 36.00 -2.68
CA LYS A 240 -7.36 36.44 -2.48
C LYS A 240 -8.27 35.26 -2.78
N LYS A 241 -9.17 34.95 -1.84
CA LYS A 241 -10.27 34.02 -2.11
C LYS A 241 -11.17 34.70 -3.12
N ASP A 242 -11.18 34.19 -4.36
CA ASP A 242 -12.25 34.46 -5.33
C ASP A 242 -13.53 33.73 -4.90
#